data_AF-A0A369B6V6-F1
#
_entry.id   AF-A0A369B6V6-F1
#
_cell.length_a   1.000
_cell.length_b   1.000
_cell.length_c   1.000
_cell.angle_alpha   90.00
_cell.angle_beta   90.00
_cell.angle_gamma   90.00
#
_symmetry.space_group_name_H-M   'P 1'
#
loop_
_entity.id
_entity.type
_entity.pdbx_description
1 polymer ?
#
loop_
_entity_poly.entity_id
_entity_poly.type
_entity_poly.pdbx_seq_one_letter_code
_entity_poly.pdbx_strand_id
1 'polypeptide(L)'
;MLEDNKKEAAGIYVPVTDGTQFIVMKAWEEVLQVNRHLGIKDNFFELGGDPIKADLIAKRIKNIGLTAQDVLENPTIERLAQILWERTSYIEKGDMPRAMRENLDAEYYFCRDGSFDEFTQLLDCNSLMYYFYLKRYVKDYAKYVGILMQDISVNVSLNPDGSLCNIWCDNFDEVDELFKAEVVNGKGYESMADIERLLEQGKIVVIKTYTKKLPFNKDFISLDFEVTDLQEEIEKSNHTFIAVAHDDEMLYYIEVPAVLNDRFIPYGKNKSVGVIKKTDLKPAFDLDLIFASVDIDTEKLARGIDIKDLLRKSISNYFKPCYYNNGFKVYCGFEAMEMLKQIFESEGLCLDHKHSYYKYIDVKGFLDWKLWAVLARKMLLKEMLEQYRDIYPEFSRQNLNDDLSELVEEWKRFRMKVIYRYFKGDFIAGKIYLKHINKIIAMERNVVKKLEEVL
;
A
#
# COMPACT_ATOMS: atom_id res chain seq x y z
N MET A 1 36.49 48.20 -10.83
CA MET A 1 36.22 47.00 -10.02
C MET A 1 34.97 46.36 -10.60
N LEU A 2 35.17 45.38 -11.47
CA LEU A 2 34.12 44.52 -12.02
C LEU A 2 34.48 43.13 -11.50
N GLU A 3 33.69 42.63 -10.55
CA GLU A 3 33.78 41.24 -10.09
C GLU A 3 32.82 40.39 -10.91
N ASP A 4 33.38 39.33 -11.48
CA ASP A 4 32.76 38.42 -12.40
C ASP A 4 31.73 37.50 -11.72
N ASN A 5 30.55 37.48 -12.33
CA ASN A 5 29.53 36.45 -12.20
C ASN A 5 30.09 35.07 -12.52
N LYS A 6 30.10 34.14 -11.55
CA LYS A 6 29.95 32.71 -11.84
C LYS A 6 28.51 32.31 -11.60
N LYS A 7 27.80 32.07 -12.70
CA LYS A 7 26.50 31.39 -12.76
C LYS A 7 26.65 29.98 -12.16
N GLU A 8 25.93 29.70 -11.08
CA GLU A 8 25.52 28.33 -10.76
C GLU A 8 24.54 27.87 -11.84
N ALA A 9 24.90 26.82 -12.57
CA ALA A 9 23.94 26.12 -13.42
C ALA A 9 22.96 25.40 -12.49
N ALA A 10 21.75 25.93 -12.36
CA ALA A 10 20.65 25.26 -11.70
C ALA A 10 20.26 24.01 -12.50
N GLY A 11 20.82 22.86 -12.13
CA GLY A 11 20.27 21.56 -12.48
C GLY A 11 18.85 21.48 -11.92
N ILE A 12 17.90 21.05 -12.75
CA ILE A 12 16.51 20.84 -12.33
C ILE A 12 16.51 19.79 -11.21
N TYR A 13 16.10 20.18 -10.00
CA TYR A 13 15.90 19.24 -8.91
C TYR A 13 14.78 18.27 -9.29
N VAL A 14 15.13 16.99 -9.46
CA VAL A 14 14.18 15.90 -9.65
C VAL A 14 14.06 15.14 -8.32
N PRO A 15 12.88 15.10 -7.70
CA PRO A 15 12.69 14.43 -6.43
C PRO A 15 12.92 12.91 -6.56
N VAL A 16 13.51 12.33 -5.53
CA VAL A 16 13.75 10.88 -5.46
C VAL A 16 12.44 10.13 -5.20
N THR A 17 12.11 9.17 -6.06
CA THR A 17 10.90 8.33 -5.95
C THR A 17 11.20 6.85 -5.66
N ASP A 18 12.47 6.43 -5.74
CA ASP A 18 12.93 5.06 -5.49
C ASP A 18 13.77 4.94 -4.20
N GLY A 19 13.57 3.86 -3.44
CA GLY A 19 14.25 3.64 -2.16
C GLY A 19 15.76 3.43 -2.29
N THR A 20 16.25 2.81 -3.37
CA THR A 20 17.69 2.64 -3.63
C THR A 20 18.33 3.99 -3.98
N GLN A 21 17.67 4.79 -4.83
CA GLN A 21 18.10 6.15 -5.11
C GLN A 21 18.19 6.97 -3.82
N PHE A 22 17.22 6.84 -2.91
CA PHE A 22 17.22 7.58 -1.64
C PHE A 22 18.39 7.18 -0.75
N ILE A 23 18.68 5.88 -0.63
CA ILE A 23 19.81 5.37 0.16
C ILE A 23 21.15 5.86 -0.41
N VAL A 24 21.34 5.78 -1.73
CA VAL A 24 22.56 6.27 -2.39
C VAL A 24 22.68 7.78 -2.25
N MET A 25 21.59 8.53 -2.45
CA MET A 25 21.53 9.98 -2.26
C MET A 25 21.94 10.36 -0.84
N LYS A 26 21.39 9.71 0.18
CA LYS A 26 21.70 10.00 1.59
C LYS A 26 23.17 9.74 1.90
N ALA A 27 23.71 8.62 1.42
CA ALA A 27 25.13 8.33 1.60
C ALA A 27 26.03 9.38 0.92
N TRP A 28 25.62 9.91 -0.25
CA TRP A 28 26.33 10.98 -0.93
C TRP A 28 26.23 12.32 -0.19
N GLU A 29 25.04 12.74 0.23
CA GLU A 29 24.84 13.97 1.02
C GLU A 29 25.75 13.97 2.27
N GLU A 30 25.82 12.84 2.97
CA GLU A 30 26.61 12.68 4.19
C GLU A 30 28.12 12.68 3.94
N VAL A 31 28.60 11.95 2.93
CA VAL A 31 30.05 11.82 2.67
C VAL A 31 30.61 13.04 1.92
N LEU A 32 29.83 13.63 1.02
CA LEU A 32 30.22 14.81 0.25
C LEU A 32 29.98 16.11 1.04
N GLN A 33 29.29 16.05 2.18
CA GLN A 33 28.94 17.20 3.04
C GLN A 33 28.16 18.28 2.28
N VAL A 34 27.20 17.85 1.45
CA VAL A 34 26.40 18.76 0.64
C VAL A 34 25.19 19.23 1.46
N ASN A 35 25.10 20.54 1.73
CA ASN A 35 24.04 21.15 2.53
C ASN A 35 22.74 21.43 1.75
N ARG A 36 22.47 20.67 0.68
CA ARG A 36 21.24 20.72 -0.13
C ARG A 36 20.83 19.31 -0.54
N HIS A 37 19.57 19.14 -0.92
CA HIS A 37 19.15 17.90 -1.56
C HIS A 37 19.79 17.75 -2.94
N LEU A 38 20.27 16.54 -3.21
CA LEU A 38 20.85 16.16 -4.50
C LEU A 38 19.73 15.75 -5.47
N GLY A 39 19.86 16.15 -6.73
CA GLY A 39 19.06 15.57 -7.81
C GLY A 39 19.62 14.21 -8.21
N ILE A 40 18.78 13.31 -8.71
CA ILE A 40 19.22 11.95 -9.12
C ILE A 40 20.25 11.96 -10.26
N LYS A 41 20.34 13.07 -11.00
CA LYS A 41 21.28 13.29 -12.11
C LYS A 41 22.50 14.13 -11.73
N ASP A 42 22.61 14.56 -10.46
CA ASP A 42 23.78 15.29 -10.00
C ASP A 42 25.03 14.39 -10.13
N ASN A 43 26.11 14.95 -10.66
CA ASN A 43 27.32 14.20 -10.93
C ASN A 43 28.23 14.11 -9.69
N PHE A 44 28.69 12.91 -9.35
CA PHE A 44 29.56 12.64 -8.20
C PHE A 44 30.78 13.56 -8.12
N PHE A 45 31.46 13.75 -9.26
CA PHE A 45 32.70 14.50 -9.33
C PHE A 45 32.45 16.01 -9.27
N GLU A 46 31.34 16.48 -9.85
CA GLU A 46 30.94 17.89 -9.78
C GLU A 46 30.59 18.32 -8.35
N LEU A 47 30.10 17.38 -7.54
CA LEU A 47 29.84 17.56 -6.10
C LEU A 47 31.12 17.46 -5.23
N GLY A 48 32.30 17.35 -5.83
CA GLY A 48 33.58 17.23 -5.12
C GLY A 48 33.90 15.81 -4.65
N GLY A 49 33.32 14.79 -5.29
CA GLY A 49 33.64 13.38 -5.09
C GLY A 49 35.05 13.02 -5.58
N ASP A 50 35.67 12.06 -4.90
CA ASP A 50 36.98 11.48 -5.24
C ASP A 50 36.98 9.97 -4.91
N PRO A 51 38.00 9.20 -5.33
CA PRO A 51 38.05 7.76 -5.05
C PRO A 51 38.00 7.37 -3.57
N ILE A 52 38.51 8.21 -2.67
CA ILE A 52 38.44 7.97 -1.22
C ILE A 52 37.00 8.12 -0.76
N LYS A 53 36.29 9.16 -1.20
CA LYS A 53 34.88 9.36 -0.91
C LYS A 53 34.00 8.29 -1.54
N ALA A 54 34.33 7.81 -2.73
CA ALA A 54 33.64 6.68 -3.37
C ALA A 54 33.75 5.40 -2.52
N ASP A 55 34.94 5.11 -1.99
CA ASP A 55 35.16 3.98 -1.07
C ASP A 55 34.40 4.15 0.26
N LEU A 56 34.36 5.36 0.83
CA LEU A 56 33.59 5.66 2.03
C LEU A 56 32.08 5.47 1.81
N ILE A 57 31.55 5.94 0.68
CA ILE A 57 30.14 5.73 0.30
C ILE A 57 29.87 4.23 0.16
N ALA A 58 30.69 3.50 -0.60
CA ALA A 58 30.51 2.07 -0.81
C ALA A 58 30.55 1.26 0.50
N LYS A 59 31.44 1.62 1.44
CA LYS A 59 31.49 0.99 2.78
C LYS A 59 30.24 1.27 3.60
N ARG A 60 29.69 2.49 3.53
CA ARG A 60 28.53 2.93 4.31
C ARG A 60 27.25 2.22 3.88
N ILE A 61 27.09 1.96 2.59
CA ILE A 61 25.93 1.26 2.02
C ILE A 61 26.30 -0.08 1.39
N LYS A 62 27.25 -0.79 2.02
CA LYS A 62 27.75 -2.10 1.56
C LYS A 62 26.63 -3.14 1.46
N ASN A 63 25.61 -3.03 2.30
CA ASN A 63 24.46 -3.93 2.38
C ASN A 63 23.63 -3.99 1.08
N ILE A 64 23.67 -2.96 0.24
CA ILE A 64 22.98 -2.96 -1.06
C ILE A 64 23.90 -3.37 -2.23
N GLY A 65 25.14 -3.79 -1.95
CA GLY A 65 26.06 -4.31 -2.96
C GLY A 65 26.75 -3.24 -3.83
N LEU A 66 26.78 -1.99 -3.38
CA LEU A 66 27.48 -0.90 -4.05
C LEU A 66 28.98 -0.97 -3.81
N THR A 67 29.78 -0.88 -4.88
CA THR A 67 31.24 -0.82 -4.81
C THR A 67 31.76 0.58 -5.13
N ALA A 68 32.99 0.89 -4.72
CA ALA A 68 33.64 2.15 -5.06
C ALA A 68 33.80 2.31 -6.58
N GLN A 69 34.07 1.19 -7.28
CA GLN A 69 34.17 1.17 -8.74
C GLN A 69 32.86 1.59 -9.40
N ASP A 70 31.71 1.15 -8.87
CA ASP A 70 30.40 1.56 -9.40
C ASP A 70 30.24 3.08 -9.35
N VAL A 71 30.53 3.69 -8.20
CA VAL A 71 30.45 5.15 -7.98
C VAL A 71 31.32 5.92 -8.97
N LEU A 72 32.52 5.41 -9.25
CA LEU A 72 33.47 6.05 -10.16
C LEU A 72 33.07 5.90 -11.64
N GLU A 73 32.59 4.72 -12.04
CA GLU A 73 32.22 4.43 -13.43
C GLU A 73 30.84 4.99 -13.80
N ASN A 74 29.98 5.20 -12.82
CA ASN A 74 28.58 5.59 -13.01
C ASN A 74 28.24 6.74 -12.07
N PRO A 75 28.74 7.96 -12.33
CA PRO A 75 28.78 9.03 -11.36
C PRO A 75 27.45 9.77 -11.18
N THR A 76 26.30 9.10 -11.30
CA THR A 76 24.98 9.67 -10.99
C THR A 76 24.17 8.70 -10.14
N ILE A 77 23.35 9.23 -9.22
CA ILE A 77 22.49 8.43 -8.34
C ILE A 77 21.52 7.57 -9.18
N GLU A 78 20.97 8.12 -10.26
CA GLU A 78 20.11 7.42 -11.22
C GLU A 78 20.80 6.17 -11.79
N ARG A 79 22.03 6.31 -12.31
CA ARG A 79 22.76 5.19 -12.93
C ARG A 79 23.24 4.18 -11.91
N LEU A 80 23.66 4.62 -10.72
CA LEU A 80 24.01 3.72 -9.62
C LEU A 80 22.83 2.88 -9.17
N ALA A 81 21.66 3.51 -8.99
CA ALA A 81 20.45 2.77 -8.64
C ALA A 81 20.09 1.74 -9.72
N GLN A 82 20.26 2.09 -11.00
CA GLN A 82 20.02 1.17 -12.11
C GLN A 82 21.00 -0.02 -12.14
N ILE A 83 22.30 0.17 -11.88
CA ILE A 83 23.26 -0.94 -11.87
C ILE A 83 23.06 -1.84 -10.66
N LEU A 84 22.79 -1.24 -9.50
CA LEU A 84 22.40 -2.00 -8.32
C LEU A 84 21.16 -2.84 -8.64
N TRP A 85 20.20 -2.28 -9.37
CA TRP A 85 19.02 -2.99 -9.83
C TRP A 85 19.32 -4.15 -10.80
N GLU A 86 20.10 -3.93 -11.85
CA GLU A 86 20.51 -4.97 -12.82
C GLU A 86 21.27 -6.10 -12.13
N ARG A 87 22.04 -5.78 -11.09
CA ARG A 87 22.69 -6.78 -10.25
C ARG A 87 21.70 -7.53 -9.37
N THR A 88 20.57 -6.93 -9.02
CA THR A 88 19.55 -7.49 -8.14
C THR A 88 18.55 -8.46 -8.79
N SER A 89 18.48 -8.49 -10.12
CA SER A 89 17.54 -9.30 -10.89
C SER A 89 17.96 -10.75 -11.15
N TYR A 90 19.11 -11.20 -10.62
CA TYR A 90 19.58 -12.59 -10.75
C TYR A 90 19.50 -13.33 -9.42
N ILE A 91 18.56 -14.28 -9.33
CA ILE A 91 18.58 -15.39 -8.37
C ILE A 91 19.05 -16.62 -9.16
N GLU A 92 20.14 -17.27 -8.73
CA GLU A 92 20.54 -18.57 -9.30
C GLU A 92 19.51 -19.63 -8.90
N LYS A 93 18.50 -19.86 -9.75
CA LYS A 93 17.37 -20.79 -9.52
C LYS A 93 17.76 -22.28 -9.48
N GLY A 94 19.04 -22.61 -9.66
CA GLY A 94 19.53 -23.97 -9.96
C GLY A 94 19.25 -25.01 -8.88
N ASP A 95 19.38 -24.63 -7.60
CA ASP A 95 19.42 -25.60 -6.49
C ASP A 95 18.20 -25.56 -5.56
N MET A 96 17.19 -24.74 -5.86
CA MET A 96 16.03 -24.58 -4.97
C MET A 96 14.95 -25.65 -5.20
N PRO A 97 14.17 -26.01 -4.16
CA PRO A 97 12.92 -26.77 -4.33
C PRO A 97 12.01 -26.11 -5.38
N ARG A 98 11.22 -26.93 -6.10
CA ARG A 98 10.36 -26.41 -7.19
C ARG A 98 9.38 -25.32 -6.73
N ALA A 99 8.77 -25.49 -5.55
CA ALA A 99 7.86 -24.51 -4.97
C ALA A 99 8.57 -23.14 -4.75
N MET A 100 9.82 -23.15 -4.29
CA MET A 100 10.63 -21.93 -4.18
C MET A 100 10.90 -21.27 -5.54
N ARG A 101 11.25 -22.03 -6.58
CA ARG A 101 11.56 -21.46 -7.91
C ARG A 101 10.36 -20.76 -8.55
N GLU A 102 9.16 -21.24 -8.29
CA GLU A 102 7.91 -20.69 -8.80
C GLU A 102 7.40 -19.49 -7.96
N ASN A 103 7.80 -19.41 -6.68
CA ASN A 103 7.25 -18.45 -5.71
C ASN A 103 8.24 -17.36 -5.23
N LEU A 104 9.46 -17.33 -5.79
CA LEU A 104 10.50 -16.34 -5.48
C LEU A 104 10.81 -15.42 -6.68
N ASP A 105 9.77 -15.02 -7.42
CA ASP A 105 9.89 -14.06 -8.53
C ASP A 105 10.17 -12.63 -8.02
N ALA A 106 10.79 -11.78 -8.83
CA ALA A 106 11.03 -10.37 -8.51
C ALA A 106 9.78 -9.50 -8.79
N GLU A 107 8.88 -9.95 -9.68
CA GLU A 107 7.82 -9.15 -10.28
C GLU A 107 6.52 -9.02 -9.46
N TYR A 108 6.59 -9.10 -8.13
CA TYR A 108 5.41 -8.98 -7.27
C TYR A 108 4.95 -7.52 -7.13
N TYR A 109 5.78 -6.68 -6.51
CA TYR A 109 5.47 -5.25 -6.31
C TYR A 109 6.44 -4.30 -7.00
N PHE A 110 7.50 -4.85 -7.59
CA PHE A 110 8.48 -4.09 -8.35
C PHE A 110 8.50 -4.63 -9.78
N CYS A 111 8.49 -3.73 -10.75
CA CYS A 111 8.60 -4.06 -12.15
C CYS A 111 10.03 -4.51 -12.49
N ARG A 112 10.23 -5.17 -13.65
CA ARG A 112 11.56 -5.61 -14.11
C ARG A 112 12.60 -4.49 -14.23
N ASP A 113 12.15 -3.25 -14.40
CA ASP A 113 12.98 -2.06 -14.52
C ASP A 113 13.32 -1.40 -13.17
N GLY A 114 12.81 -1.95 -12.06
CA GLY A 114 13.05 -1.45 -10.71
C GLY A 114 12.09 -0.40 -10.23
N SER A 115 11.20 0.06 -11.11
CA SER A 115 10.11 0.91 -10.70
C SER A 115 9.16 0.16 -9.77
N PHE A 116 8.60 0.91 -8.83
CA PHE A 116 7.53 0.41 -8.00
C PHE A 116 6.27 0.23 -8.84
N ASP A 117 5.57 -0.88 -8.66
CA ASP A 117 4.27 -1.08 -9.28
C ASP A 117 3.24 -0.17 -8.58
N GLU A 118 3.04 1.03 -9.14
CA GLU A 118 2.21 2.08 -8.52
C GLU A 118 0.78 1.63 -8.24
N PHE A 119 0.26 0.64 -8.99
CA PHE A 119 -1.06 0.07 -8.76
C PHE A 119 -1.17 -0.56 -7.37
N THR A 120 -0.09 -1.16 -6.87
CA THR A 120 -0.07 -1.79 -5.55
C THR A 120 -0.18 -0.78 -4.41
N GLN A 121 0.11 0.51 -4.65
CA GLN A 121 -0.15 1.59 -3.69
C GLN A 121 -1.63 1.94 -3.57
N LEU A 122 -2.50 1.37 -4.40
CA LEU A 122 -3.93 1.62 -4.37
C LEU A 122 -4.70 0.54 -3.61
N LEU A 123 -4.01 -0.55 -3.24
CA LEU A 123 -4.61 -1.73 -2.65
C LEU A 123 -4.40 -1.74 -1.14
N ASP A 124 -5.42 -2.15 -0.40
CA ASP A 124 -5.25 -2.49 1.01
C ASP A 124 -4.54 -3.85 1.17
N CYS A 125 -4.18 -4.20 2.41
CA CYS A 125 -3.45 -5.42 2.69
C CYS A 125 -4.18 -6.67 2.16
N ASN A 126 -5.51 -6.72 2.22
CA ASN A 126 -6.31 -7.85 1.74
C ASN A 126 -6.27 -7.96 0.21
N SER A 127 -6.52 -6.85 -0.48
CA SER A 127 -6.57 -6.79 -1.95
C SER A 127 -5.19 -6.98 -2.57
N LEU A 128 -4.14 -6.56 -1.87
CA LEU A 128 -2.77 -6.80 -2.29
C LEU A 128 -2.41 -8.29 -2.28
N MET A 129 -3.04 -9.08 -1.38
CA MET A 129 -2.89 -10.53 -1.43
C MET A 129 -3.50 -11.09 -2.71
N TYR A 130 -4.74 -10.73 -3.03
CA TYR A 130 -5.39 -11.15 -4.27
C TYR A 130 -4.60 -10.75 -5.52
N TYR A 131 -4.05 -9.54 -5.52
CA TYR A 131 -3.19 -9.06 -6.59
C TYR A 131 -1.99 -9.97 -6.86
N PHE A 132 -1.34 -10.47 -5.80
CA PHE A 132 -0.26 -11.44 -5.92
C PHE A 132 -0.72 -12.73 -6.65
N TYR A 133 -1.89 -13.28 -6.30
CA TYR A 133 -2.46 -14.43 -7.00
C TYR A 133 -2.80 -14.11 -8.46
N LEU A 134 -3.43 -12.96 -8.71
CA LEU A 134 -3.85 -12.60 -10.06
C LEU A 134 -2.67 -12.38 -11.00
N LYS A 135 -1.55 -11.79 -10.54
CA LYS A 135 -0.31 -11.72 -11.32
C LYS A 135 0.20 -13.11 -11.73
N ARG A 136 0.08 -14.10 -10.84
CA ARG A 136 0.50 -15.49 -11.11
C ARG A 136 -0.39 -16.17 -12.17
N TYR A 137 -1.71 -16.08 -12.02
CA TYR A 137 -2.66 -16.88 -12.82
C TYR A 137 -3.21 -16.19 -14.05
N VAL A 138 -3.40 -14.87 -14.02
CA VAL A 138 -4.08 -14.11 -15.09
C VAL A 138 -3.10 -13.55 -16.10
N LYS A 139 -1.93 -13.07 -15.64
CA LYS A 139 -0.85 -12.51 -16.48
C LYS A 139 -1.29 -11.44 -17.50
N ASP A 140 -2.42 -10.79 -17.25
CA ASP A 140 -3.03 -9.76 -18.08
C ASP A 140 -3.44 -8.61 -17.17
N TYR A 141 -2.78 -7.46 -17.34
CA TYR A 141 -2.90 -6.30 -16.45
C TYR A 141 -4.32 -5.77 -16.38
N ALA A 142 -4.96 -5.57 -17.53
CA ALA A 142 -6.31 -5.06 -17.58
C ALA A 142 -7.28 -5.98 -16.83
N LYS A 143 -7.16 -7.30 -17.02
CA LYS A 143 -8.05 -8.27 -16.36
C LYS A 143 -7.98 -8.21 -14.84
N TYR A 144 -6.78 -8.17 -14.25
CA TYR A 144 -6.70 -8.12 -12.79
C TYR A 144 -7.01 -6.75 -12.21
N VAL A 145 -6.81 -5.65 -12.97
CA VAL A 145 -7.34 -4.34 -12.59
C VAL A 145 -8.87 -4.38 -12.51
N GLY A 146 -9.53 -5.02 -13.48
CA GLY A 146 -10.97 -5.21 -13.46
C GLY A 146 -11.46 -6.07 -12.28
N ILE A 147 -10.74 -7.14 -11.96
CA ILE A 147 -11.04 -8.00 -10.81
C ILE A 147 -10.84 -7.28 -9.48
N LEU A 148 -9.82 -6.44 -9.36
CA LEU A 148 -9.52 -5.70 -8.12
C LEU A 148 -10.27 -4.37 -8.02
N MET A 149 -11.21 -4.11 -8.93
CA MET A 149 -12.12 -3.00 -8.80
C MET A 149 -12.93 -3.16 -7.49
N GLN A 150 -13.14 -2.05 -6.79
CA GLN A 150 -13.88 -1.98 -5.54
C GLN A 150 -14.99 -0.96 -5.67
N ASP A 151 -16.01 -1.05 -4.81
CA ASP A 151 -17.10 -0.08 -4.81
C ASP A 151 -16.57 1.34 -4.58
N ILE A 152 -16.93 2.29 -5.42
CA ILE A 152 -16.50 3.68 -5.20
C ILE A 152 -17.33 4.39 -4.12
N SER A 153 -18.44 3.79 -3.66
CA SER A 153 -19.28 4.36 -2.63
C SER A 153 -18.57 4.40 -1.27
N VAL A 154 -18.91 5.41 -0.45
CA VAL A 154 -18.41 5.56 0.92
C VAL A 154 -19.56 5.38 1.89
N ASN A 155 -19.30 4.71 3.01
CA ASN A 155 -20.24 4.52 4.08
C ASN A 155 -19.76 5.24 5.34
N VAL A 156 -20.70 5.80 6.08
CA VAL A 156 -20.46 6.52 7.34
C VAL A 156 -21.43 5.99 8.37
N SER A 157 -20.93 5.55 9.52
CA SER A 157 -21.76 5.19 10.66
C SER A 157 -21.62 6.19 11.80
N LEU A 158 -22.73 6.41 12.51
CA LEU A 158 -22.75 7.19 13.74
C LEU A 158 -23.03 6.29 14.94
N ASN A 159 -22.44 6.64 16.07
CA ASN A 159 -22.82 6.12 17.38
C ASN A 159 -24.24 6.58 17.74
N PRO A 160 -24.91 5.92 18.72
CA PRO A 160 -26.23 6.35 19.20
C PRO A 160 -26.29 7.81 19.69
N ASP A 161 -25.17 8.38 20.14
CA ASP A 161 -25.04 9.78 20.55
C ASP A 161 -24.83 10.76 19.38
N GLY A 162 -24.80 10.25 18.13
CA GLY A 162 -24.59 11.04 16.92
C GLY A 162 -23.12 11.30 16.56
N SER A 163 -22.16 10.87 17.39
CA SER A 163 -20.74 11.01 17.08
C SER A 163 -20.30 10.07 15.96
N LEU A 164 -19.30 10.49 15.17
CA LEU A 164 -18.73 9.66 14.11
C LEU A 164 -18.17 8.35 14.68
N CYS A 165 -18.65 7.22 14.16
CA CYS A 165 -18.23 5.90 14.58
C CYS A 165 -17.25 5.26 13.58
N ASN A 166 -17.57 5.27 12.28
CA ASN A 166 -16.70 4.67 11.27
C ASN A 166 -16.92 5.31 9.89
N ILE A 167 -15.88 5.19 9.05
CA ILE A 167 -15.93 5.46 7.62
C ILE A 167 -15.33 4.24 6.93
N TRP A 168 -15.99 3.70 5.93
CA TRP A 168 -15.46 2.58 5.17
C TRP A 168 -16.05 2.56 3.76
N CYS A 169 -15.55 1.65 2.94
CA CYS A 169 -16.06 1.39 1.62
C CYS A 169 -16.15 -0.13 1.44
N ASP A 170 -17.10 -0.63 0.65
CA ASP A 170 -17.40 -2.06 0.56
C ASP A 170 -16.65 -2.75 -0.60
N ASN A 171 -16.22 -4.00 -0.43
CA ASN A 171 -15.73 -4.79 -1.56
C ASN A 171 -16.90 -5.45 -2.29
N PHE A 172 -16.66 -5.93 -3.51
CA PHE A 172 -17.64 -6.71 -4.25
C PHE A 172 -17.53 -8.18 -3.88
N ASP A 173 -18.64 -8.79 -3.50
CA ASP A 173 -18.72 -10.21 -3.16
C ASP A 173 -18.23 -11.10 -4.33
N GLU A 174 -18.43 -10.67 -5.58
CA GLU A 174 -17.97 -11.40 -6.76
C GLU A 174 -16.46 -11.65 -6.76
N VAL A 175 -15.72 -10.66 -6.27
CA VAL A 175 -14.25 -10.69 -6.17
C VAL A 175 -13.85 -11.56 -5.01
N ASP A 176 -14.47 -11.41 -3.85
CA ASP A 176 -14.16 -12.23 -2.68
C ASP A 176 -14.48 -13.71 -2.93
N GLU A 177 -15.60 -14.02 -3.58
CA GLU A 177 -15.97 -15.38 -3.99
C GLU A 177 -15.01 -16.01 -5.03
N LEU A 178 -14.18 -15.20 -5.71
CA LEU A 178 -13.13 -15.72 -6.60
C LEU A 178 -12.01 -16.39 -5.80
N PHE A 179 -11.78 -15.94 -4.56
CA PHE A 179 -10.73 -16.39 -3.68
C PHE A 179 -11.30 -17.20 -2.51
N LYS A 180 -11.00 -18.49 -2.45
CA LYS A 180 -11.42 -19.35 -1.35
C LYS A 180 -10.27 -19.45 -0.35
N ALA A 181 -10.43 -18.78 0.79
CA ALA A 181 -9.49 -18.85 1.89
C ALA A 181 -9.93 -19.91 2.91
N GLU A 182 -9.09 -20.91 3.15
CA GLU A 182 -9.27 -21.86 4.24
C GLU A 182 -8.53 -21.34 5.48
N VAL A 183 -9.26 -20.66 6.36
CA VAL A 183 -8.71 -20.02 7.55
C VAL A 183 -8.53 -21.04 8.67
N VAL A 184 -7.33 -21.08 9.24
CA VAL A 184 -6.95 -21.92 10.38
C VAL A 184 -6.55 -21.03 11.55
N ASN A 185 -7.19 -21.25 12.70
CA ASN A 185 -6.72 -20.73 13.98
C ASN A 185 -5.59 -21.63 14.47
N GLY A 186 -4.37 -21.12 14.43
CA GLY A 186 -3.15 -21.84 14.80
C GLY A 186 -3.08 -22.16 16.28
N LYS A 187 -2.29 -23.18 16.62
CA LYS A 187 -2.01 -23.61 18.00
C LYS A 187 -0.64 -23.14 18.46
N GLY A 188 -0.38 -21.85 18.32
CA GLY A 188 0.94 -21.30 18.60
C GLY A 188 1.98 -21.64 17.52
N TYR A 189 3.26 -21.64 17.91
CA TYR A 189 4.37 -21.98 17.02
C TYR A 189 4.33 -23.41 16.47
N GLU A 190 3.62 -24.35 17.13
CA GLU A 190 3.46 -25.73 16.63
C GLU A 190 2.79 -25.78 15.25
N SER A 191 1.96 -24.78 14.92
CA SER A 191 1.33 -24.66 13.60
C SER A 191 2.30 -24.28 12.47
N MET A 192 3.59 -24.02 12.75
CA MET A 192 4.60 -23.85 11.70
C MET A 192 4.66 -25.08 10.77
N ALA A 193 4.55 -26.29 11.32
CA ALA A 193 4.56 -27.52 10.51
C ALA A 193 3.36 -27.61 9.54
N ASP A 194 2.22 -27.02 9.91
CA ASP A 194 1.05 -26.96 9.03
C ASP A 194 1.27 -25.95 7.89
N ILE A 195 1.90 -24.81 8.18
CA ILE A 195 2.30 -23.80 7.20
C ILE A 195 3.30 -24.39 6.20
N GLU A 196 4.34 -25.06 6.69
CA GLU A 196 5.35 -25.74 5.87
C GLU A 196 4.71 -26.74 4.91
N ARG A 197 3.85 -27.62 5.43
CA ARG A 197 3.13 -28.61 4.61
C ARG A 197 2.28 -27.97 3.50
N LEU A 198 1.64 -26.83 3.77
CA LEU A 198 0.90 -26.09 2.74
C LEU A 198 1.84 -25.51 1.68
N LEU A 199 2.96 -24.91 2.08
CA LEU A 199 3.97 -24.38 1.16
C LEU A 199 4.60 -25.48 0.29
N GLU A 200 4.86 -26.67 0.84
CA GLU A 200 5.36 -27.84 0.10
C GLU A 200 4.36 -28.34 -0.96
N GLN A 201 3.05 -28.18 -0.71
CA GLN A 201 1.99 -28.45 -1.69
C GLN A 201 1.91 -27.37 -2.77
N GLY A 202 2.74 -26.33 -2.71
CA GLY A 202 2.73 -25.19 -3.62
C GLY A 202 1.60 -24.20 -3.33
N LYS A 203 0.96 -24.30 -2.15
CA LYS A 203 -0.01 -23.28 -1.70
C LYS A 203 0.75 -22.04 -1.27
N ILE A 204 0.08 -20.91 -1.38
CA ILE A 204 0.52 -19.64 -0.83
C ILE A 204 -0.22 -19.47 0.49
N VAL A 205 0.52 -19.17 1.56
CA VAL A 205 -0.03 -19.12 2.92
C VAL A 205 -0.03 -17.68 3.40
N VAL A 206 -1.22 -17.15 3.63
CA VAL A 206 -1.42 -15.86 4.28
C VAL A 206 -1.25 -16.06 5.78
N ILE A 207 -0.42 -15.25 6.41
CA ILE A 207 -0.17 -15.29 7.85
C ILE A 207 -0.59 -13.95 8.44
N LYS A 208 -1.42 -14.03 9.46
CA LYS A 208 -1.94 -12.90 10.20
C LYS A 208 -1.49 -13.02 11.65
N THR A 209 -0.81 -11.97 12.13
CA THR A 209 -0.29 -11.93 13.51
C THR A 209 -0.67 -10.61 14.16
N TYR A 210 -0.78 -10.63 15.49
CA TYR A 210 -1.13 -9.46 16.29
C TYR A 210 0.00 -8.40 16.34
N THR A 211 1.26 -8.83 16.26
CA THR A 211 2.38 -7.91 16.42
C THR A 211 2.42 -6.91 15.26
N LYS A 212 2.26 -5.62 15.58
CA LYS A 212 2.53 -4.53 14.63
C LYS A 212 3.88 -4.78 14.00
N LYS A 213 3.91 -4.94 12.67
CA LYS A 213 5.14 -5.04 11.87
C LYS A 213 5.98 -6.29 12.17
N LEU A 214 5.42 -7.50 12.32
CA LEU A 214 6.17 -8.71 11.96
C LEU A 214 6.34 -8.71 10.44
N PRO A 215 7.51 -9.04 9.88
CA PRO A 215 8.74 -9.60 10.49
C PRO A 215 9.77 -8.57 11.01
N PHE A 216 9.40 -7.30 11.06
CA PHE A 216 10.27 -6.19 11.50
C PHE A 216 10.44 -6.08 13.02
N ASN A 217 9.69 -6.85 13.82
CA ASN A 217 9.81 -6.88 15.28
C ASN A 217 10.33 -8.24 15.77
N LYS A 218 11.50 -8.68 15.28
CA LYS A 218 12.22 -9.85 15.81
C LYS A 218 12.64 -9.72 17.29
N ASP A 219 12.70 -8.49 17.80
CA ASP A 219 12.96 -8.17 19.21
C ASP A 219 11.65 -8.13 20.03
N PHE A 220 10.54 -8.65 19.50
CA PHE A 220 9.31 -8.80 20.27
C PHE A 220 9.56 -9.77 21.42
N ILE A 221 9.75 -9.19 22.60
CA ILE A 221 9.70 -9.93 23.85
C ILE A 221 8.21 -10.23 24.06
N SER A 222 7.84 -11.51 23.99
CA SER A 222 6.55 -11.99 24.50
C SER A 222 6.43 -11.46 25.92
N LEU A 223 5.59 -10.46 26.10
CA LEU A 223 5.41 -9.85 27.41
C LEU A 223 4.66 -10.87 28.29
N ASP A 224 5.13 -11.03 29.52
CA ASP A 224 4.47 -11.85 30.55
C ASP A 224 3.14 -11.20 30.99
N PHE A 225 2.15 -11.16 30.11
CA PHE A 225 0.80 -10.70 30.45
C PHE A 225 -0.28 -11.67 30.00
N GLU A 226 -1.34 -11.78 30.80
CA GLU A 226 -2.52 -12.57 30.47
C GLU A 226 -3.28 -11.87 29.31
N VAL A 227 -3.41 -12.59 28.19
CA VAL A 227 -4.06 -12.15 26.93
C VAL A 227 -5.50 -11.61 27.13
N THR A 228 -6.13 -11.97 28.25
CA THR A 228 -7.50 -11.56 28.62
C THR A 228 -7.68 -10.04 28.75
N ASP A 229 -6.66 -9.28 29.12
CA ASP A 229 -6.78 -7.82 29.33
C ASP A 229 -6.69 -7.01 28.02
N LEU A 230 -6.25 -7.64 26.93
CA LEU A 230 -5.98 -6.98 25.65
C LEU A 230 -6.78 -7.55 24.48
N GLN A 231 -7.70 -8.51 24.70
CA GLN A 231 -8.37 -9.25 23.63
C GLN A 231 -9.10 -8.35 22.60
N GLU A 232 -9.77 -7.26 23.05
CA GLU A 232 -10.37 -6.26 22.14
C GLU A 232 -9.33 -5.44 21.35
N GLU A 233 -8.15 -5.20 21.91
CA GLU A 233 -7.04 -4.52 21.22
C GLU A 233 -6.31 -5.48 20.28
N ILE A 234 -6.29 -6.77 20.63
CA ILE A 234 -5.73 -7.89 19.88
C ILE A 234 -6.48 -8.14 18.57
N GLU A 235 -7.79 -8.22 18.63
CA GLU A 235 -8.62 -8.42 17.44
C GLU A 235 -8.51 -7.28 16.41
N LYS A 236 -8.03 -6.10 16.81
CA LYS A 236 -8.11 -4.85 16.01
C LYS A 236 -6.78 -4.35 15.43
N SER A 237 -5.63 -4.92 15.80
CA SER A 237 -4.33 -4.62 15.15
C SER A 237 -3.80 -5.84 14.40
N ASN A 238 -4.32 -6.06 13.20
CA ASN A 238 -4.03 -7.21 12.38
C ASN A 238 -3.03 -6.84 11.29
N HIS A 239 -1.78 -7.30 11.41
CA HIS A 239 -0.83 -7.24 10.31
C HIS A 239 -0.82 -8.58 9.56
N THR A 240 -0.83 -8.51 8.24
CA THR A 240 -0.89 -9.69 7.38
C THR A 240 0.29 -9.67 6.41
N PHE A 241 0.99 -10.79 6.31
CA PHE A 241 2.05 -11.02 5.33
C PHE A 241 1.87 -12.38 4.68
N ILE A 242 2.56 -12.62 3.56
CA ILE A 242 2.37 -13.83 2.77
C ILE A 242 3.63 -14.68 2.85
N ALA A 243 3.52 -15.90 3.37
CA ALA A 243 4.57 -16.90 3.23
C ALA A 243 4.50 -17.53 1.83
N VAL A 244 5.65 -17.58 1.17
CA VAL A 244 5.76 -18.06 -0.22
C VAL A 244 6.69 -19.25 -0.38
N ALA A 245 7.59 -19.47 0.58
CA ALA A 245 8.54 -20.58 0.60
C ALA A 245 9.13 -20.78 2.00
N HIS A 246 9.75 -21.94 2.23
CA HIS A 246 10.58 -22.22 3.40
C HIS A 246 11.66 -23.24 3.07
N ASP A 247 12.80 -23.20 3.78
CA ASP A 247 13.78 -24.30 3.84
C ASP A 247 13.80 -24.89 5.25
N ASP A 248 14.89 -25.50 5.71
CA ASP A 248 14.99 -26.06 7.06
C ASP A 248 14.96 -24.98 8.16
N GLU A 249 15.57 -23.81 7.92
CA GLU A 249 15.78 -22.76 8.92
C GLU A 249 14.93 -21.50 8.68
N MET A 250 14.64 -21.19 7.42
CA MET A 250 14.12 -19.90 7.00
C MET A 250 12.68 -20.00 6.46
N LEU A 251 11.92 -18.95 6.70
CA LEU A 251 10.67 -18.63 6.02
C LEU A 251 10.91 -17.46 5.06
N TYR A 252 10.42 -17.60 3.83
CA TYR A 252 10.47 -16.59 2.79
C TYR A 252 9.09 -15.98 2.64
N TYR A 253 9.01 -14.66 2.69
CA TYR A 253 7.74 -13.96 2.76
C TYR A 253 7.68 -12.75 1.83
N ILE A 254 6.47 -12.32 1.56
CA ILE A 254 6.13 -11.12 0.82
C ILE A 254 5.37 -10.20 1.74
N GLU A 255 5.70 -8.91 1.68
CA GLU A 255 5.18 -7.88 2.56
C GLU A 255 4.75 -6.65 1.78
N VAL A 256 3.72 -5.94 2.27
CA VAL A 256 3.26 -4.68 1.69
C VAL A 256 4.43 -3.68 1.66
N PRO A 257 4.81 -3.15 0.50
CA PRO A 257 5.95 -2.25 0.38
C PRO A 257 5.88 -1.01 1.29
N ALA A 258 4.66 -0.51 1.52
CA ALA A 258 4.40 0.63 2.39
C ALA A 258 4.72 0.39 3.88
N VAL A 259 4.85 -0.88 4.33
CA VAL A 259 5.18 -1.21 5.72
C VAL A 259 6.64 -1.62 5.93
N LEU A 260 7.40 -1.76 4.84
CA LEU A 260 8.82 -2.07 4.90
C LEU A 260 9.59 -1.00 5.69
N ASN A 261 10.61 -1.43 6.42
CA ASN A 261 11.52 -0.55 7.14
C ASN A 261 12.95 -1.10 7.08
N ASP A 262 13.85 -0.45 7.81
CA ASP A 262 15.29 -0.76 7.90
C ASP A 262 15.58 -2.19 8.40
N ARG A 263 14.59 -2.88 8.99
CA ARG A 263 14.71 -4.27 9.44
C ARG A 263 14.27 -5.31 8.40
N PHE A 264 13.81 -4.88 7.22
CA PHE A 264 13.54 -5.79 6.10
C PHE A 264 14.84 -6.47 5.65
N ILE A 265 14.86 -7.81 5.62
CA ILE A 265 16.00 -8.58 5.12
C ILE A 265 15.59 -9.19 3.77
N PRO A 266 16.02 -8.64 2.63
CA PRO A 266 15.65 -9.17 1.33
C PRO A 266 16.28 -10.54 1.08
N TYR A 267 15.60 -11.39 0.31
CA TYR A 267 16.14 -12.65 -0.17
C TYR A 267 17.16 -12.40 -1.28
N GLY A 268 18.44 -12.54 -0.94
CA GLY A 268 19.53 -12.23 -1.85
C GLY A 268 19.44 -10.77 -2.29
N LYS A 269 18.91 -10.54 -3.48
CA LYS A 269 18.71 -9.21 -4.03
C LYS A 269 17.26 -8.90 -4.42
N ASN A 270 16.33 -9.82 -4.17
CA ASN A 270 14.90 -9.62 -4.43
C ASN A 270 14.31 -8.66 -3.40
N LYS A 271 13.86 -7.47 -3.83
CA LYS A 271 13.24 -6.47 -2.94
C LYS A 271 11.78 -6.81 -2.57
N SER A 272 11.14 -7.69 -3.32
CA SER A 272 9.75 -8.11 -3.08
C SER A 272 9.66 -9.24 -2.04
N VAL A 273 10.76 -9.97 -1.81
CA VAL A 273 10.79 -11.14 -0.95
C VAL A 273 11.74 -10.91 0.22
N GLY A 274 11.22 -11.01 1.43
CA GLY A 274 12.02 -11.02 2.64
C GLY A 274 12.31 -12.43 3.16
N VAL A 275 13.28 -12.53 4.05
CA VAL A 275 13.66 -13.77 4.74
C VAL A 275 13.67 -13.56 6.24
N ILE A 276 13.15 -14.53 6.98
CA ILE A 276 13.17 -14.55 8.45
C ILE A 276 13.46 -15.96 8.94
N LYS A 277 14.22 -16.10 10.03
CA LYS A 277 14.39 -17.40 10.68
C LYS A 277 13.07 -17.82 11.28
N LYS A 278 12.68 -19.08 11.11
CA LYS A 278 11.43 -19.59 11.70
C LYS A 278 11.42 -19.41 13.22
N THR A 279 12.56 -19.60 13.89
CA THR A 279 12.69 -19.40 15.35
C THR A 279 12.37 -17.98 15.81
N ASP A 280 12.60 -16.97 14.97
CA ASP A 280 12.33 -15.57 15.30
C ASP A 280 10.82 -15.25 15.26
N LEU A 281 10.00 -16.11 14.64
CA LEU A 281 8.54 -15.97 14.60
C LEU A 281 7.86 -16.54 15.85
N LYS A 282 8.56 -17.38 16.62
CA LYS A 282 8.00 -18.12 17.76
C LYS A 282 7.26 -17.23 18.77
N PRO A 283 7.83 -16.10 19.26
CA PRO A 283 7.12 -15.25 20.22
C PRO A 283 5.80 -14.69 19.70
N ALA A 284 5.74 -14.32 18.42
CA ALA A 284 4.52 -13.80 17.81
C ALA A 284 3.50 -14.92 17.58
N PHE A 285 3.94 -16.08 17.10
CA PHE A 285 3.06 -17.21 16.81
C PHE A 285 2.46 -17.81 18.08
N ASP A 286 3.25 -17.93 19.16
CA ASP A 286 2.77 -18.43 20.46
C ASP A 286 1.73 -17.50 21.12
N LEU A 287 1.73 -16.20 20.77
CA LEU A 287 0.75 -15.25 21.25
C LEU A 287 -0.58 -15.36 20.51
N ASP A 288 -0.54 -15.24 19.18
CA ASP A 288 -1.70 -15.40 18.31
C ASP A 288 -1.24 -15.67 16.87
N LEU A 289 -1.78 -16.73 16.28
CA LEU A 289 -1.49 -17.11 14.91
C LEU A 289 -2.79 -17.49 14.20
N ILE A 290 -3.14 -16.72 13.19
CA ILE A 290 -4.14 -17.09 12.19
C ILE A 290 -3.42 -17.21 10.86
N PHE A 291 -3.64 -18.29 10.14
CA PHE A 291 -3.13 -18.43 8.77
C PHE A 291 -4.19 -19.00 7.85
N ALA A 292 -4.04 -18.76 6.56
CA ALA A 292 -4.96 -19.28 5.55
C ALA A 292 -4.20 -19.69 4.30
N SER A 293 -4.55 -20.85 3.73
CA SER A 293 -4.26 -21.10 2.32
C SER A 293 -5.36 -20.49 1.47
N VAL A 294 -4.98 -19.79 0.40
CA VAL A 294 -5.95 -19.25 -0.56
C VAL A 294 -5.85 -20.01 -1.87
N ASP A 295 -7.00 -20.46 -2.35
CA ASP A 295 -7.19 -21.00 -3.69
C ASP A 295 -8.00 -20.04 -4.54
N ILE A 296 -7.77 -20.08 -5.86
CA ILE A 296 -8.54 -19.31 -6.84
C ILE A 296 -9.52 -20.22 -7.57
N ASP A 297 -10.77 -19.80 -7.69
CA ASP A 297 -11.76 -20.50 -8.49
C ASP A 297 -11.46 -20.27 -9.98
N THR A 298 -10.71 -21.18 -10.60
CA THR A 298 -10.25 -21.03 -11.99
C THR A 298 -11.39 -21.04 -13.01
N GLU A 299 -12.51 -21.70 -12.70
CA GLU A 299 -13.68 -21.71 -13.58
C GLU A 299 -14.42 -20.37 -13.53
N LYS A 300 -14.55 -19.76 -12.34
CA LYS A 300 -15.08 -18.40 -12.20
C LYS A 300 -14.12 -17.39 -12.85
N LEU A 301 -12.81 -17.55 -12.65
CA LEU A 301 -11.80 -16.70 -13.28
C LEU A 301 -11.90 -16.74 -14.82
N ALA A 302 -12.06 -17.92 -15.41
CA ALA A 302 -12.16 -18.10 -16.85
C ALA A 302 -13.43 -17.48 -17.44
N ARG A 303 -14.54 -17.47 -16.69
CA ARG A 303 -15.78 -16.78 -17.07
C ARG A 303 -15.63 -15.25 -17.07
N GLY A 304 -14.67 -14.73 -16.31
CA GLY A 304 -14.43 -13.30 -16.16
C GLY A 304 -15.43 -12.63 -15.22
N ILE A 305 -15.14 -11.37 -14.89
CA ILE A 305 -16.02 -10.52 -14.08
C ILE A 305 -16.66 -9.48 -15.00
N ASP A 306 -17.99 -9.32 -14.90
CA ASP A 306 -18.71 -8.29 -15.64
C ASP A 306 -18.50 -6.92 -14.97
N ILE A 307 -17.57 -6.15 -15.53
CA ILE A 307 -17.20 -4.83 -15.02
C ILE A 307 -18.36 -3.84 -15.11
N LYS A 308 -19.22 -3.95 -16.13
CA LYS A 308 -20.38 -3.06 -16.24
C LYS A 308 -21.39 -3.37 -15.14
N ASP A 309 -21.56 -4.64 -14.78
CA ASP A 309 -22.38 -5.03 -13.64
C ASP A 309 -21.80 -4.49 -12.31
N LEU A 310 -20.49 -4.60 -12.08
CA LEU A 310 -19.84 -4.01 -10.90
C LEU A 310 -20.05 -2.48 -10.83
N LEU A 311 -19.92 -1.78 -11.96
CA LEU A 311 -20.18 -0.34 -12.02
C LEU A 311 -21.65 -0.01 -11.71
N ARG A 312 -22.61 -0.77 -12.24
CA ARG A 312 -24.05 -0.59 -11.93
C ARG A 312 -24.33 -0.83 -10.44
N LYS A 313 -23.69 -1.82 -9.82
CA LYS A 313 -23.77 -2.06 -8.37
C LYS A 313 -23.19 -0.89 -7.59
N SER A 314 -22.04 -0.36 -7.99
CA SER A 314 -21.41 0.79 -7.35
C SER A 314 -22.28 2.05 -7.40
N ILE A 315 -22.91 2.31 -8.56
CA ILE A 315 -23.89 3.39 -8.72
C ILE A 315 -25.10 3.18 -7.82
N SER A 316 -25.65 1.97 -7.79
CA SER A 316 -26.78 1.62 -6.91
C SER A 316 -26.43 1.86 -5.43
N ASN A 317 -25.24 1.42 -5.00
CA ASN A 317 -24.73 1.64 -3.64
C ASN A 317 -24.51 3.12 -3.34
N TYR A 318 -24.11 3.93 -4.32
CA TYR A 318 -23.96 5.38 -4.15
C TYR A 318 -25.29 6.08 -3.80
N PHE A 319 -26.43 5.56 -4.28
CA PHE A 319 -27.77 6.09 -3.99
C PHE A 319 -28.54 5.27 -2.94
N LYS A 320 -27.89 4.31 -2.29
CA LYS A 320 -28.51 3.43 -1.31
C LYS A 320 -29.01 4.25 -0.10
N PRO A 321 -30.29 4.09 0.31
CA PRO A 321 -30.81 4.76 1.50
C PRO A 321 -30.05 4.37 2.77
N CYS A 322 -29.98 5.28 3.75
CA CYS A 322 -29.49 4.94 5.08
C CYS A 322 -30.28 3.79 5.74
N TYR A 323 -29.59 3.00 6.56
CA TYR A 323 -30.16 1.85 7.28
C TYR A 323 -29.56 1.73 8.68
N TYR A 324 -30.11 0.83 9.50
CA TYR A 324 -29.56 0.51 10.81
C TYR A 324 -28.88 -0.86 10.79
N ASN A 325 -27.71 -0.95 11.41
CA ASN A 325 -26.97 -2.19 11.59
C ASN A 325 -26.43 -2.26 13.02
N ASN A 326 -26.83 -3.27 13.79
CA ASN A 326 -26.42 -3.47 15.19
C ASN A 326 -26.52 -2.20 16.06
N GLY A 327 -27.60 -1.42 15.89
CA GLY A 327 -27.83 -0.16 16.64
C GLY A 327 -27.09 1.07 16.10
N PHE A 328 -26.20 0.92 15.13
CA PHE A 328 -25.55 2.02 14.43
C PHE A 328 -26.38 2.46 13.23
N LYS A 329 -26.55 3.76 13.04
CA LYS A 329 -27.14 4.32 11.82
C LYS A 329 -26.05 4.45 10.76
N VAL A 330 -26.27 3.85 9.60
CA VAL A 330 -25.34 3.81 8.47
C VAL A 330 -25.89 4.62 7.31
N TYR A 331 -25.10 5.58 6.84
CA TYR A 331 -25.34 6.37 5.65
C TYR A 331 -24.46 5.84 4.52
N CYS A 332 -24.97 5.82 3.29
CA CYS A 332 -24.27 5.27 2.13
C CYS A 332 -24.08 6.32 1.04
N GLY A 333 -23.00 6.21 0.27
CA GLY A 333 -22.71 7.01 -0.91
C GLY A 333 -22.91 8.51 -0.73
N PHE A 334 -23.85 9.07 -1.47
CA PHE A 334 -24.18 10.50 -1.41
C PHE A 334 -24.61 10.94 0.00
N GLU A 335 -25.49 10.18 0.67
CA GLU A 335 -25.95 10.52 2.02
C GLU A 335 -24.81 10.44 3.05
N ALA A 336 -23.84 9.55 2.85
CA ALA A 336 -22.65 9.46 3.69
C ALA A 336 -21.79 10.71 3.60
N MET A 337 -21.58 11.24 2.39
CA MET A 337 -20.81 12.47 2.19
C MET A 337 -21.53 13.71 2.72
N GLU A 338 -22.86 13.80 2.55
CA GLU A 338 -23.65 14.86 3.20
C GLU A 338 -23.62 14.75 4.73
N MET A 339 -23.55 13.54 5.29
CA MET A 339 -23.37 13.37 6.73
C MET A 339 -21.99 13.81 7.22
N LEU A 340 -20.91 13.46 6.50
CA LEU A 340 -19.57 13.98 6.81
C LEU A 340 -19.52 15.50 6.76
N LYS A 341 -20.17 16.11 5.77
CA LYS A 341 -20.32 17.57 5.69
C LYS A 341 -21.00 18.14 6.94
N GLN A 342 -22.12 17.55 7.38
CA GLN A 342 -22.84 18.00 8.59
C GLN A 342 -21.95 17.90 9.86
N ILE A 343 -21.17 16.83 9.99
CA ILE A 343 -20.22 16.68 11.10
C ILE A 343 -19.20 17.83 11.09
N PHE A 344 -18.64 18.16 9.93
CA PHE A 344 -17.66 19.24 9.80
C PHE A 344 -18.29 20.64 9.92
N GLU A 345 -19.58 20.79 9.63
CA GLU A 345 -20.37 22.03 9.84
C GLU A 345 -20.67 22.31 11.31
N SER A 346 -20.73 21.26 12.14
CA SER A 346 -21.05 21.35 13.56
C SER A 346 -19.84 21.79 14.40
N GLU A 347 -19.57 21.12 15.54
CA GLU A 347 -18.37 21.36 16.36
C GLU A 347 -17.08 20.84 15.69
N GLY A 348 -17.23 20.01 14.64
CA GLY A 348 -16.12 19.36 13.96
C GLY A 348 -15.57 18.17 14.76
N LEU A 349 -14.44 17.63 14.29
CA LEU A 349 -13.77 16.49 14.93
C LEU A 349 -12.47 16.93 15.60
N CYS A 350 -12.29 16.57 16.86
CA CYS A 350 -11.01 16.79 17.55
C CYS A 350 -9.99 15.73 17.11
N LEU A 351 -8.97 16.17 16.37
CA LEU A 351 -8.01 15.32 15.67
C LEU A 351 -7.04 14.59 16.61
N ASP A 352 -6.70 15.18 17.77
CA ASP A 352 -5.72 14.64 18.73
C ASP A 352 -6.37 13.70 19.78
N HIS A 353 -7.70 13.57 19.75
CA HIS A 353 -8.40 12.63 20.63
C HIS A 353 -8.26 11.20 20.12
N LYS A 354 -8.28 10.24 21.05
CA LYS A 354 -8.43 8.83 20.71
C LYS A 354 -9.76 8.58 20.01
N HIS A 355 -9.72 7.75 18.97
CA HIS A 355 -10.92 7.36 18.28
C HIS A 355 -11.76 6.43 19.17
N SER A 356 -13.08 6.66 19.24
CA SER A 356 -14.01 5.94 20.13
C SER A 356 -14.07 4.43 19.83
N TYR A 357 -14.12 4.07 18.55
CA TYR A 357 -14.10 2.68 18.09
C TYR A 357 -12.68 2.07 17.99
N TYR A 358 -11.76 2.71 17.27
CA TYR A 358 -10.35 2.30 17.12
C TYR A 358 -9.45 2.93 18.19
N LYS A 359 -9.53 2.46 19.44
CA LYS A 359 -8.83 3.04 20.62
C LYS A 359 -7.31 3.25 20.47
N TYR A 360 -6.65 2.48 19.59
CA TYR A 360 -5.20 2.54 19.37
C TYR A 360 -4.74 3.68 18.45
N ILE A 361 -5.65 4.33 17.73
CA ILE A 361 -5.35 5.50 16.87
C ILE A 361 -6.05 6.76 17.38
N ASP A 362 -5.45 7.91 17.07
CA ASP A 362 -6.11 9.19 17.18
C ASP A 362 -7.07 9.42 15.99
N VAL A 363 -7.94 10.43 16.12
CA VAL A 363 -8.89 10.79 15.05
C VAL A 363 -8.15 11.26 13.79
N LYS A 364 -6.98 11.91 13.93
CA LYS A 364 -6.10 12.27 12.81
C LYS A 364 -5.70 11.04 11.99
N GLY A 365 -5.20 10.01 12.65
CA GLY A 365 -4.75 8.75 12.05
C GLY A 365 -5.90 7.97 11.44
N PHE A 366 -7.05 7.97 12.13
CA PHE A 366 -8.29 7.41 11.59
C PHE A 366 -8.73 8.09 10.29
N LEU A 367 -8.85 9.43 10.28
CA LEU A 367 -9.24 10.17 9.07
C LEU A 367 -8.21 10.00 7.95
N ASP A 368 -6.92 10.08 8.26
CA ASP A 368 -5.85 9.87 7.28
C ASP A 368 -5.98 8.50 6.58
N TRP A 369 -6.21 7.44 7.36
CA TRP A 369 -6.43 6.08 6.88
C TRP A 369 -7.71 5.98 6.03
N LYS A 370 -8.86 6.39 6.57
CA LYS A 370 -10.14 6.20 5.89
C LYS A 370 -10.28 7.07 4.64
N LEU A 371 -9.81 8.32 4.68
CA LEU A 371 -9.83 9.20 3.51
C LEU A 371 -8.87 8.70 2.42
N TRP A 372 -7.74 8.10 2.78
CA TRP A 372 -6.88 7.42 1.81
C TRP A 372 -7.58 6.24 1.14
N ALA A 373 -8.31 5.42 1.91
CA ALA A 373 -9.05 4.28 1.35
C ALA A 373 -10.13 4.73 0.34
N VAL A 374 -10.85 5.82 0.63
CA VAL A 374 -11.81 6.41 -0.30
C VAL A 374 -11.12 6.93 -1.56
N LEU A 375 -10.02 7.67 -1.41
CA LEU A 375 -9.23 8.20 -2.52
C LEU A 375 -8.69 7.06 -3.42
N ALA A 376 -8.13 6.01 -2.82
CA ALA A 376 -7.56 4.87 -3.53
C ALA A 376 -8.61 4.22 -4.45
N ARG A 377 -9.87 4.11 -4.02
CA ARG A 377 -10.96 3.58 -4.84
C ARG A 377 -11.29 4.42 -6.07
N LYS A 378 -11.15 5.74 -5.98
CA LYS A 378 -11.30 6.62 -7.15
C LYS A 378 -10.15 6.45 -8.13
N MET A 379 -8.93 6.25 -7.61
CA MET A 379 -7.75 5.96 -8.42
C MET A 379 -7.86 4.59 -9.08
N LEU A 380 -8.38 3.57 -8.38
CA LEU A 380 -8.68 2.24 -8.94
C LEU A 380 -9.73 2.31 -10.05
N LEU A 381 -10.83 3.05 -9.83
CA LEU A 381 -11.83 3.28 -10.89
C LEU A 381 -11.18 3.93 -12.11
N LYS A 382 -10.31 4.94 -11.91
CA LYS A 382 -9.64 5.64 -13.00
C LYS A 382 -8.75 4.69 -13.80
N GLU A 383 -7.95 3.90 -13.10
CA GLU A 383 -7.08 2.91 -13.73
C GLU A 383 -7.90 1.88 -14.51
N MET A 384 -8.99 1.37 -13.93
CA MET A 384 -9.88 0.43 -14.60
C MET A 384 -10.48 1.05 -15.88
N LEU A 385 -11.04 2.25 -15.82
CA LEU A 385 -11.61 2.90 -17.02
C LEU A 385 -10.56 3.08 -18.12
N GLU A 386 -9.33 3.43 -17.76
CA GLU A 386 -8.22 3.58 -18.70
C GLU A 386 -7.87 2.24 -19.37
N GLN A 387 -7.69 1.17 -18.58
CA GLN A 387 -7.32 -0.14 -19.09
C GLN A 387 -8.41 -0.77 -19.97
N TYR A 388 -9.67 -0.39 -19.76
CA TYR A 388 -10.81 -0.92 -20.49
C TYR A 388 -11.32 -0.02 -21.60
N ARG A 389 -10.70 1.14 -21.85
CA ARG A 389 -11.19 2.14 -22.82
C ARG A 389 -11.27 1.61 -24.26
N ASP A 390 -10.36 0.71 -24.65
CA ASP A 390 -10.33 0.14 -26.00
C ASP A 390 -11.41 -0.96 -26.17
N ILE A 391 -11.79 -1.61 -25.06
CA ILE A 391 -12.85 -2.63 -25.01
C ILE A 391 -14.23 -1.98 -24.91
N TYR A 392 -14.33 -0.88 -24.15
CA TYR A 392 -15.55 -0.10 -23.93
C TYR A 392 -15.28 1.38 -24.29
N PRO A 393 -15.32 1.76 -25.58
CA PRO A 393 -15.03 3.12 -26.04
C PRO A 393 -15.91 4.20 -25.39
N GLU A 394 -17.09 3.82 -24.90
CA GLU A 394 -17.98 4.68 -24.11
C GLU A 394 -17.34 5.20 -22.81
N PHE A 395 -16.37 4.50 -22.21
CA PHE A 395 -15.65 4.96 -21.02
C PHE A 395 -14.76 6.18 -21.28
N SER A 396 -14.45 6.46 -22.56
CA SER A 396 -13.76 7.69 -22.97
C SER A 396 -14.71 8.85 -23.27
N ARG A 397 -16.03 8.65 -23.20
CA ARG A 397 -17.00 9.72 -23.50
C ARG A 397 -17.13 10.69 -22.33
N GLN A 398 -17.64 11.88 -22.67
CA GLN A 398 -18.03 12.90 -21.69
C GLN A 398 -16.89 13.37 -20.76
N ASN A 399 -15.62 13.23 -21.15
CA ASN A 399 -14.46 13.61 -20.33
C ASN A 399 -14.46 12.93 -18.94
N LEU A 400 -15.00 11.70 -18.83
CA LEU A 400 -15.12 10.99 -17.55
C LEU A 400 -13.77 10.83 -16.83
N ASN A 401 -12.70 10.51 -17.58
CA ASN A 401 -11.36 10.34 -17.03
C ASN A 401 -10.77 11.66 -16.50
N ASP A 402 -11.05 12.79 -17.17
CA ASP A 402 -10.60 14.12 -16.73
C ASP A 402 -11.32 14.53 -15.44
N ASP A 403 -12.65 14.39 -15.41
CA ASP A 403 -13.45 14.68 -14.21
C ASP A 403 -13.02 13.84 -13.01
N LEU A 404 -12.73 12.54 -13.25
CA LEU A 404 -12.23 11.65 -12.22
C LEU A 404 -10.82 12.02 -11.77
N SER A 405 -9.96 12.50 -12.68
CA SER A 405 -8.63 13.01 -12.34
C SER A 405 -8.71 14.27 -11.47
N GLU A 406 -9.62 15.20 -11.79
CA GLU A 406 -9.86 16.37 -10.95
C GLU A 406 -10.42 15.96 -9.58
N LEU A 407 -11.32 14.97 -9.52
CA LEU A 407 -11.91 14.47 -8.28
C LEU A 407 -10.83 13.84 -7.38
N VAL A 408 -9.97 13.01 -7.95
CA VAL A 408 -8.80 12.42 -7.26
C VAL A 408 -7.91 13.51 -6.68
N GLU A 409 -7.64 14.58 -7.44
CA GLU A 409 -6.83 15.70 -6.98
C GLU A 409 -7.51 16.49 -5.86
N GLU A 410 -8.84 16.68 -5.90
CA GLU A 410 -9.57 17.33 -4.83
C GLU A 410 -9.59 16.51 -3.53
N TRP A 411 -9.75 15.18 -3.63
CA TRP A 411 -9.59 14.26 -2.50
C TRP A 411 -8.18 14.32 -1.91
N LYS A 412 -7.13 14.31 -2.75
CA LYS A 412 -5.74 14.49 -2.30
C LYS A 412 -5.56 15.79 -1.53
N ARG A 413 -6.08 16.91 -2.06
CA ARG A 413 -6.03 18.22 -1.38
C ARG A 413 -6.77 18.21 -0.06
N PHE A 414 -7.97 17.63 0.00
CA PHE A 414 -8.74 17.52 1.23
C PHE A 414 -7.95 16.78 2.31
N ARG A 415 -7.48 15.57 2.01
CA ARG A 415 -6.67 14.75 2.92
C ARG A 415 -5.40 15.47 3.36
N MET A 416 -4.63 16.00 2.42
CA MET A 416 -3.38 16.72 2.73
C MET A 416 -3.61 17.97 3.56
N LYS A 417 -4.75 18.66 3.38
CA LYS A 417 -5.09 19.83 4.19
C LYS A 417 -5.38 19.46 5.64
N VAL A 418 -6.03 18.32 5.90
CA VAL A 418 -6.26 17.80 7.26
C VAL A 418 -4.91 17.58 7.95
N ILE A 419 -4.01 16.83 7.30
CA ILE A 419 -2.67 16.51 7.83
C ILE A 419 -1.83 17.78 8.03
N TYR A 420 -1.78 18.67 7.03
CA TYR A 420 -0.98 19.90 7.10
C TYR A 420 -1.41 20.80 8.26
N ARG A 421 -2.72 20.99 8.47
CA ARG A 421 -3.25 21.87 9.52
C ARG A 421 -3.02 21.28 10.91
N TYR A 422 -3.15 19.96 11.05
CA TYR A 422 -2.77 19.26 12.28
C TYR A 422 -1.31 19.58 12.67
N PHE A 423 -0.37 19.46 11.73
CA PHE A 423 1.04 19.83 11.97
C PHE A 423 1.29 21.33 12.19
N LYS A 424 0.31 22.18 11.89
CA LYS A 424 0.33 23.62 12.23
C LYS A 424 -0.34 23.94 13.56
N GLY A 425 -0.73 22.93 14.34
CA GLY A 425 -1.37 23.09 15.64
C GLY A 425 -2.88 23.37 15.57
N ASP A 426 -3.51 23.13 14.42
CA ASP A 426 -4.97 23.19 14.29
C ASP A 426 -5.53 21.77 14.38
N PHE A 427 -6.07 21.46 15.56
CA PHE A 427 -6.54 20.14 15.93
C PHE A 427 -8.03 19.92 15.67
N ILE A 428 -8.73 20.84 14.99
CA ILE A 428 -10.17 20.72 14.74
C ILE A 428 -10.46 20.54 13.25
N ALA A 429 -10.97 19.36 12.88
CA ALA A 429 -11.55 19.09 11.59
C ALA A 429 -12.98 19.65 11.49
N GLY A 430 -13.11 20.94 11.20
CA GLY A 430 -14.40 21.66 11.15
C GLY A 430 -14.66 22.44 9.86
N LYS A 431 -15.36 23.57 9.96
CA LYS A 431 -15.93 24.34 8.82
C LYS A 431 -14.96 24.72 7.71
N ILE A 432 -13.69 24.88 8.05
CA ILE A 432 -12.61 25.24 7.10
C ILE A 432 -12.43 24.22 5.97
N TYR A 433 -12.89 22.97 6.13
CA TYR A 433 -12.77 21.93 5.12
C TYR A 433 -14.01 21.83 4.21
N LEU A 434 -15.10 22.53 4.53
CA LEU A 434 -16.37 22.44 3.78
C LEU A 434 -16.24 22.86 2.32
N LYS A 435 -15.29 23.75 2.00
CA LYS A 435 -14.99 24.08 0.61
C LYS A 435 -14.60 22.84 -0.20
N HIS A 436 -13.74 21.98 0.37
CA HIS A 436 -13.29 20.76 -0.26
C HIS A 436 -14.41 19.71 -0.29
N ILE A 437 -15.10 19.52 0.83
CA ILE A 437 -16.19 18.53 0.94
C ILE A 437 -17.32 18.83 -0.05
N ASN A 438 -17.79 20.08 -0.13
CA ASN A 438 -18.84 20.47 -1.09
C ASN A 438 -18.40 20.27 -2.55
N LYS A 439 -17.12 20.57 -2.86
CA LYS A 439 -16.58 20.36 -4.20
C LYS A 439 -16.51 18.87 -4.54
N ILE A 440 -16.03 18.04 -3.62
CA ILE A 440 -16.02 16.58 -3.75
C ILE A 440 -17.43 16.06 -4.02
N ILE A 441 -18.42 16.43 -3.21
CA ILE A 441 -19.82 15.99 -3.38
C ILE A 441 -20.35 16.31 -4.78
N ALA A 442 -20.11 17.54 -5.26
CA ALA A 442 -20.56 17.95 -6.59
C ALA A 442 -19.86 17.15 -7.70
N MET A 443 -18.55 16.94 -7.58
CA MET A 443 -17.75 16.20 -8.55
C MET A 443 -18.09 14.71 -8.57
N GLU A 444 -18.25 14.08 -7.40
CA GLU A 444 -18.65 12.67 -7.29
C GLU A 444 -20.02 12.45 -7.93
N ARG A 445 -20.99 13.32 -7.62
CA ARG A 445 -22.33 13.22 -8.23
C ARG A 445 -22.28 13.35 -9.75
N ASN A 446 -21.43 14.22 -10.28
CA ASN A 446 -21.24 14.36 -11.72
C ASN A 446 -20.57 13.10 -12.32
N VAL A 447 -19.51 12.57 -11.70
CA VAL A 447 -18.87 11.31 -12.15
C VAL A 447 -19.87 10.15 -12.15
N VAL A 448 -20.65 9.98 -11.08
CA VAL A 448 -21.66 8.91 -10.98
C VAL A 448 -22.74 9.07 -12.05
N LYS A 449 -23.22 10.28 -12.30
CA LYS A 449 -24.18 10.55 -13.37
C LYS A 449 -23.62 10.20 -14.75
N LYS A 450 -22.36 10.55 -15.02
CA LYS A 450 -21.71 10.21 -16.29
C LYS A 450 -21.50 8.71 -16.43
N LEU A 451 -21.18 8.00 -15.34
CA LEU A 451 -21.12 6.54 -15.32
C LEU A 451 -22.49 5.93 -15.65
N GLU A 452 -23.58 6.45 -15.09
CA GLU A 452 -24.95 6.02 -15.45
C GLU A 452 -25.27 6.22 -16.93
N GLU A 453 -24.84 7.35 -17.52
CA GLU A 453 -25.12 7.66 -18.93
C GLU A 453 -24.33 6.80 -19.93
N VAL A 454 -23.20 6.20 -19.52
CA VAL A 454 -22.37 5.34 -20.38
C VAL A 454 -22.63 3.84 -20.22
N LEU A 455 -23.35 3.41 -19.17
CA LEU A 455 -23.69 2.00 -18.88
C LEU A 455 -25.04 1.59 -19.44
#